data_AF-A0A2G9QDC4-F1
#
_entry.id   AF-A0A2G9QDC4-F1
#
_cell.length_a   1.000
_cell.length_b   1.000
_cell.length_c   1.000
_cell.angle_alpha   90.00
_cell.angle_beta   90.00
_cell.angle_gamma   90.00
#
_symmetry.space_group_name_H-M   'P 1'
#
loop_
_entity.id
_entity.type
_entity.pdbx_description
1 polymer ?
#
loop_
_entity_poly.entity_id
_entity_poly.type
_entity_poly.pdbx_seq_one_letter_code
_entity_poly.pdbx_strand_id
1 'polypeptide(L)'
;VIKCKAAVCWGPKQPLSIEEIEVAPPKRHEVRVKVKPGSTCAVFGLGGVGLSVIIGCKVAGASRIIGVDINSDKFAKAKECGATECINPKDYNTPIHEVLAKMTDDGVDYAFEVIGNTSVMVSWKSKDDVPKLVHDYLNKKFNLDPLITHYMPFEKINEGFELLRNGK
;
A
#
# COMPACT_ATOMS: atom_id res chain seq x y z
N VAL A 1 22.42 6.26 -0.42
CA VAL A 1 21.47 6.82 0.57
C VAL A 1 20.72 7.96 -0.09
N ILE A 2 19.43 8.13 0.21
CA ILE A 2 18.58 9.19 -0.30
C ILE A 2 18.28 10.14 0.86
N LYS A 3 18.54 11.43 0.67
CA LYS A 3 18.10 12.47 1.59
C LYS A 3 16.73 12.97 1.18
N CYS A 4 15.78 13.01 2.11
CA CYS A 4 14.47 13.61 1.86
C CYS A 4 13.90 14.24 3.12
N LYS A 5 13.02 15.23 2.91
CA LYS A 5 12.18 15.79 3.97
C LYS A 5 11.02 14.84 4.24
N ALA A 6 10.87 14.38 5.46
CA ALA A 6 9.84 13.41 5.86
C ALA A 6 9.09 13.89 7.10
N ALA A 7 7.83 13.47 7.23
CA ALA A 7 7.10 13.51 8.49
C ALA A 7 7.47 12.26 9.29
N VAL A 8 8.09 12.43 10.45
CA VAL A 8 8.61 11.34 11.28
C VAL A 8 7.81 11.27 12.58
N CYS A 9 7.41 10.06 12.96
CA CYS A 9 6.82 9.78 14.26
C CYS A 9 7.83 8.99 15.10
N TRP A 10 8.43 9.64 16.09
CA TRP A 10 9.46 9.03 16.93
C TRP A 10 8.89 8.13 18.05
N GLY A 11 7.59 8.20 18.32
CA GLY A 11 6.96 7.32 19.29
C GLY A 11 5.44 7.46 19.37
N PRO A 12 4.76 6.51 20.04
CA PRO A 12 3.31 6.56 20.21
C PRO A 12 2.84 7.87 20.86
N LYS A 13 1.78 8.47 20.32
CA LYS A 13 1.15 9.72 20.79
C LYS A 13 2.05 10.97 20.72
N GLN A 14 3.23 10.89 20.11
CA GLN A 14 4.05 12.07 19.86
C GLN A 14 3.57 12.81 18.60
N PRO A 15 3.75 14.15 18.54
CA PRO A 15 3.49 14.90 17.31
C PRO A 15 4.47 14.47 16.20
N LEU A 16 4.02 14.55 14.95
CA LEU A 16 4.89 14.38 13.78
C LEU A 16 5.88 15.54 13.71
N SER A 17 7.15 15.22 13.50
CA SER A 17 8.19 16.21 13.20
C SER A 17 8.51 16.19 11.71
N ILE A 18 8.75 17.36 11.12
CA ILE A 18 9.18 17.48 9.72
C ILE A 18 10.69 17.65 9.70
N GLU A 19 11.40 16.62 9.27
CA GLU A 19 12.86 16.54 9.38
C GLU A 19 13.49 16.06 8.07
N GLU A 20 14.78 16.34 7.89
CA GLU A 20 15.57 15.72 6.82
C GLU A 20 16.09 14.36 7.32
N ILE A 21 15.72 13.30 6.62
CA ILE A 21 16.13 11.94 6.94
C ILE A 21 16.92 11.31 5.80
N GLU A 22 17.69 10.29 6.16
CA GLU A 22 18.39 9.41 5.24
C GLU A 22 17.63 8.08 5.11
N VAL A 23 17.21 7.76 3.89
CA VAL A 23 16.53 6.51 3.54
C VAL A 23 17.36 5.69 2.55
N ALA A 24 17.29 4.37 2.68
CA ALA A 24 17.91 3.47 1.72
C ALA A 24 17.29 3.67 0.31
N PRO A 25 18.06 3.52 -0.78
CA PRO A 25 17.48 3.40 -2.11
C PRO A 25 16.50 2.23 -2.20
N PRO A 26 15.45 2.32 -3.04
CA PRO A 26 14.53 1.20 -3.25
C PRO A 26 15.28 -0.08 -3.63
N LYS A 27 14.89 -1.19 -3.02
CA LYS A 27 15.38 -2.54 -3.37
C LYS A 27 14.58 -3.13 -4.53
N ARG A 28 14.94 -4.35 -4.95
CA ARG A 28 14.19 -5.10 -5.95
C ARG A 28 12.71 -5.20 -5.52
N HIS A 29 11.79 -4.82 -6.42
CA HIS A 29 10.34 -4.75 -6.18
C HIS A 29 9.83 -3.60 -5.30
N GLU A 30 10.71 -2.69 -4.87
CA GLU A 30 10.30 -1.44 -4.22
C GLU A 30 10.30 -0.29 -5.24
N VAL A 31 9.30 0.59 -5.16
CA VAL A 31 9.23 1.79 -5.99
C VAL A 31 9.17 3.03 -5.11
N ARG A 32 9.84 4.10 -5.55
CA ARG A 32 9.72 5.42 -4.95
C ARG A 32 8.85 6.30 -5.81
N VAL A 33 7.70 6.70 -5.27
CA VAL A 33 6.78 7.62 -5.93
C VAL A 33 7.09 9.05 -5.49
N LYS A 34 7.14 9.99 -6.46
CA LYS A 34 7.24 11.43 -6.19
C LYS A 34 5.96 12.10 -6.69
N VAL A 35 5.05 12.40 -5.78
CA VAL A 35 3.83 13.16 -6.07
C VAL A 35 4.21 14.55 -6.56
N LYS A 36 3.62 15.00 -7.66
CA LYS A 36 3.86 16.33 -8.23
C LYS A 36 2.88 17.35 -7.60
N PRO A 37 3.33 18.61 -7.39
CA PRO A 37 2.41 19.68 -7.06
C PRO A 37 1.29 19.80 -8.10
N GLY A 38 0.07 20.07 -7.65
CA GLY A 38 -1.11 20.18 -8.52
C GLY A 38 -1.81 18.86 -8.83
N SER A 39 -1.21 17.71 -8.50
CA SER A 39 -1.80 16.41 -8.82
C SER A 39 -3.05 16.05 -8.02
N THR A 40 -3.88 15.20 -8.60
CA THR A 40 -5.01 14.52 -7.95
C THR A 40 -4.58 13.14 -7.46
N CYS A 41 -4.82 12.85 -6.19
CA CYS A 41 -4.46 11.58 -5.56
C CYS A 41 -5.70 10.87 -5.00
N ALA A 42 -5.82 9.56 -5.19
CA ALA A 42 -6.75 8.70 -4.46
C ALA A 42 -5.99 7.85 -3.44
N VAL A 43 -6.50 7.75 -2.21
CA VAL A 43 -5.92 6.94 -1.13
C VAL A 43 -6.97 5.95 -0.63
N PHE A 44 -6.75 4.66 -0.92
CA PHE A 44 -7.64 3.58 -0.53
C PHE A 44 -7.19 2.99 0.81
N GLY A 45 -8.04 3.13 1.83
CA GLY A 45 -7.76 2.76 3.21
C GLY A 45 -7.27 3.96 4.02
N LEU A 46 -8.03 4.35 5.04
CA LEU A 46 -7.77 5.51 5.89
C LEU A 46 -7.28 5.08 7.30
N GLY A 47 -6.48 4.02 7.36
CA GLY A 47 -5.72 3.63 8.55
C GLY A 47 -4.46 4.48 8.74
N GLY A 48 -3.59 4.11 9.68
CA GLY A 48 -2.36 4.87 9.97
C GLY A 48 -1.45 5.10 8.76
N VAL A 49 -1.32 4.09 7.89
CA VAL A 49 -0.54 4.21 6.64
C VAL A 49 -1.24 5.17 5.66
N GLY A 50 -2.55 5.04 5.46
CA GLY A 50 -3.30 5.93 4.57
C GLY A 50 -3.32 7.39 5.02
N LEU A 51 -3.44 7.64 6.32
CA LEU A 51 -3.31 8.99 6.85
C LEU A 51 -1.90 9.56 6.60
N SER A 52 -0.87 8.73 6.69
CA SER A 52 0.51 9.14 6.36
C SER A 52 0.67 9.46 4.88
N VAL A 53 0.03 8.68 3.99
CA VAL A 53 -0.01 8.96 2.54
C VAL A 53 -0.72 10.28 2.25
N ILE A 54 -1.87 10.55 2.89
CA ILE A 54 -2.59 11.82 2.74
C ILE A 54 -1.71 13.01 3.13
N ILE A 55 -1.03 12.92 4.28
CA ILE A 55 -0.10 13.96 4.75
C ILE A 55 1.03 14.14 3.73
N GLY A 56 1.60 13.04 3.23
CA GLY A 56 2.63 13.07 2.19
C GLY A 56 2.16 13.77 0.91
N CYS A 57 0.95 13.44 0.43
CA CYS A 57 0.35 14.08 -0.75
C CYS A 57 0.13 15.58 -0.53
N LYS A 58 -0.37 15.97 0.65
CA LYS A 58 -0.59 17.38 1.02
C LYS A 58 0.72 18.16 1.08
N VAL A 59 1.74 17.61 1.75
CA VAL A 59 3.07 18.24 1.83
C VAL A 59 3.73 18.33 0.46
N ALA A 60 3.49 17.37 -0.43
CA ALA A 60 3.94 17.40 -1.83
C ALA A 60 3.18 18.43 -2.70
N GLY A 61 2.11 19.04 -2.19
CA GLY A 61 1.33 20.05 -2.90
C GLY A 61 0.28 19.48 -3.86
N ALA A 62 -0.20 18.26 -3.63
CA ALA A 62 -1.36 17.74 -4.36
C ALA A 62 -2.56 18.68 -4.20
N SER A 63 -3.26 18.98 -5.30
CA SER A 63 -4.39 19.91 -5.32
C SER A 63 -5.68 19.27 -4.81
N ARG A 64 -5.82 17.96 -5.03
CA ARG A 64 -7.00 17.17 -4.68
C ARG A 64 -6.57 15.82 -4.12
N ILE A 65 -7.09 15.46 -2.95
CA ILE A 65 -6.74 14.23 -2.24
C ILE A 65 -8.05 13.55 -1.81
N ILE A 66 -8.40 12.47 -2.51
CA ILE A 66 -9.65 11.73 -2.32
C ILE A 66 -9.36 10.53 -1.40
N GLY A 67 -9.88 10.57 -0.19
CA GLY A 67 -9.83 9.44 0.74
C GLY A 67 -10.95 8.43 0.47
N VAL A 68 -10.63 7.14 0.42
CA VAL A 68 -11.59 6.07 0.16
C VAL A 68 -11.55 5.06 1.31
N ASP A 69 -12.61 4.92 2.09
CA ASP A 69 -12.72 3.91 3.16
C ASP A 69 -14.17 3.49 3.34
N ILE A 70 -14.38 2.24 3.76
CA ILE A 70 -15.72 1.70 4.06
C ILE A 70 -16.27 2.17 5.41
N ASN A 71 -15.41 2.71 6.28
CA ASN A 71 -15.78 3.27 7.56
C ASN A 71 -15.72 4.80 7.50
N SER A 72 -16.90 5.42 7.42
CA SER A 72 -17.06 6.87 7.31
C SER A 72 -16.61 7.63 8.56
N ASP A 73 -16.50 6.99 9.74
CA ASP A 73 -16.04 7.64 10.97
C ASP A 73 -14.59 8.14 10.86
N LYS A 74 -13.80 7.55 9.96
CA LYS A 74 -12.41 7.94 9.71
C LYS A 74 -12.30 9.23 8.87
N PHE A 75 -13.37 9.66 8.21
CA PHE A 75 -13.31 10.77 7.25
C PHE A 75 -12.96 12.10 7.91
N ALA A 76 -13.45 12.34 9.13
CA ALA A 76 -13.11 13.54 9.88
C ALA A 76 -11.59 13.64 10.09
N LYS A 77 -10.96 12.54 10.52
CA LYS A 77 -9.51 12.50 10.74
C LYS A 77 -8.74 12.59 9.41
N ALA A 78 -9.20 11.94 8.36
CA ALA A 78 -8.58 12.03 7.05
C ALA A 78 -8.58 13.47 6.50
N LYS A 79 -9.68 14.20 6.66
CA LYS A 79 -9.78 15.63 6.29
C LYS A 79 -8.85 16.51 7.13
N GLU A 80 -8.78 16.28 8.44
CA GLU A 80 -7.82 16.96 9.32
C GLU A 80 -6.37 16.73 8.85
N CYS A 81 -6.04 15.50 8.45
CA CYS A 81 -4.74 15.13 7.91
C CYS A 81 -4.45 15.69 6.50
N GLY A 82 -5.47 16.13 5.75
CA GLY A 82 -5.29 16.79 4.47
C GLY A 82 -6.12 16.29 3.30
N ALA A 83 -6.99 15.29 3.48
CA ALA A 83 -7.90 14.88 2.41
C ALA A 83 -8.84 16.05 2.05
N THR A 84 -9.03 16.30 0.76
CA THR A 84 -9.97 17.33 0.27
C THR A 84 -11.40 16.82 0.33
N GLU A 85 -11.59 15.53 0.06
CA GLU A 85 -12.88 14.85 0.13
C GLU A 85 -12.67 13.38 0.53
N CYS A 86 -13.73 12.75 1.01
CA CYS A 86 -13.73 11.32 1.29
C CYS A 86 -15.01 10.70 0.75
N ILE A 87 -14.91 9.46 0.25
CA ILE A 87 -16.03 8.70 -0.27
C ILE A 87 -16.05 7.30 0.34
N ASN A 88 -17.25 6.78 0.58
CA ASN A 88 -17.44 5.40 0.98
C ASN A 88 -17.87 4.58 -0.24
N PRO A 89 -17.12 3.52 -0.62
CA PRO A 89 -17.52 2.67 -1.74
C PRO A 89 -18.90 2.04 -1.60
N LYS A 90 -19.43 1.90 -0.37
CA LYS A 90 -20.75 1.33 -0.09
C LYS A 90 -21.90 2.28 -0.39
N ASP A 91 -21.63 3.57 -0.61
CA ASP A 91 -22.65 4.57 -0.94
C ASP A 91 -22.99 4.58 -2.44
N TYR A 92 -22.35 3.71 -3.23
CA TYR A 92 -22.49 3.65 -4.69
C TYR A 92 -22.85 2.23 -5.14
N ASN A 93 -23.70 2.15 -6.17
CA ASN A 93 -24.00 0.90 -6.88
C ASN A 93 -23.01 0.61 -8.02
N THR A 94 -22.09 1.53 -8.26
CA THR A 94 -21.12 1.51 -9.36
C THR A 94 -19.73 1.19 -8.80
N PRO A 95 -18.87 0.41 -9.51
CA PRO A 95 -17.50 0.19 -9.07
C PRO A 95 -16.76 1.49 -8.76
N ILE A 96 -16.03 1.52 -7.64
CA ILE A 96 -15.46 2.77 -7.10
C ILE A 96 -14.46 3.45 -8.05
N HIS A 97 -13.77 2.70 -8.91
CA HIS A 97 -12.85 3.26 -9.89
C HIS A 97 -13.59 4.06 -10.98
N GLU A 98 -14.80 3.64 -11.38
CA GLU A 98 -15.63 4.41 -12.32
C GLU A 98 -16.21 5.66 -11.65
N VAL A 99 -16.59 5.55 -10.37
CA VAL A 99 -17.03 6.71 -9.57
C VAL A 99 -15.90 7.74 -9.53
N LEU A 100 -14.68 7.31 -9.20
CA LEU A 100 -13.50 8.19 -9.21
C LEU A 100 -13.25 8.80 -10.58
N ALA A 101 -13.26 8.00 -11.66
CA ALA A 101 -13.05 8.49 -13.03
C ALA A 101 -14.07 9.58 -13.40
N LYS A 102 -15.35 9.39 -13.06
CA LYS A 102 -16.41 10.39 -13.29
C LYS A 102 -16.23 11.63 -12.43
N MET A 103 -15.84 11.47 -11.16
CA MET A 103 -15.61 12.58 -10.23
C MET A 103 -14.39 13.44 -10.60
N THR A 104 -13.45 12.90 -11.37
CA THR A 104 -12.14 13.50 -11.65
C THR A 104 -11.90 13.82 -13.11
N ASP A 105 -12.90 13.58 -13.97
CA ASP A 105 -12.82 13.84 -15.42
C ASP A 105 -11.62 13.13 -16.07
N ASP A 106 -11.57 11.79 -15.93
CA ASP A 106 -10.56 10.83 -16.46
C ASP A 106 -9.62 10.16 -15.44
N GLY A 107 -9.93 10.25 -14.14
CA GLY A 107 -9.21 9.50 -13.10
C GLY A 107 -8.20 10.33 -12.31
N VAL A 108 -7.28 9.65 -11.63
CA VAL A 108 -6.32 10.29 -10.71
C VAL A 108 -4.89 10.11 -11.20
N ASP A 109 -4.03 11.11 -10.93
CA ASP A 109 -2.60 11.01 -11.26
C ASP A 109 -1.91 9.91 -10.44
N TYR A 110 -2.33 9.74 -9.18
CA TYR A 110 -1.79 8.75 -8.26
C TYR A 110 -2.90 8.03 -7.50
N ALA A 111 -2.85 6.70 -7.48
CA ALA A 111 -3.70 5.87 -6.65
C ALA A 111 -2.84 5.06 -5.68
N PHE A 112 -3.10 5.21 -4.38
CA PHE A 112 -2.38 4.51 -3.32
C PHE A 112 -3.30 3.48 -2.65
N GLU A 113 -3.01 2.20 -2.85
CA GLU A 113 -3.70 1.09 -2.18
C GLU A 113 -2.97 0.77 -0.86
N VAL A 114 -3.65 0.99 0.26
CA VAL A 114 -3.10 0.77 1.61
C VAL A 114 -4.14 0.14 2.57
N ILE A 115 -5.10 -0.59 2.01
CA ILE A 115 -6.03 -1.48 2.73
C ILE A 115 -5.33 -2.81 3.03
N GLY A 116 -4.45 -3.27 2.13
CA GLY A 116 -3.80 -4.58 2.24
C GLY A 116 -4.73 -5.74 1.85
N ASN A 117 -5.74 -5.45 1.02
CA ASN A 117 -6.68 -6.44 0.52
C ASN A 117 -6.36 -6.78 -0.94
N THR A 118 -6.03 -8.05 -1.19
CA THR A 118 -5.70 -8.57 -2.53
C THR A 118 -6.83 -8.46 -3.53
N SER A 119 -8.10 -8.36 -3.08
CA SER A 119 -9.22 -8.11 -3.99
C SER A 119 -9.28 -6.67 -4.51
N VAL A 120 -8.57 -5.74 -3.86
CA VAL A 120 -8.47 -4.33 -4.23
C VAL A 120 -7.17 -4.05 -5.01
N MET A 121 -6.14 -4.89 -4.86
CA MET A 121 -4.90 -4.81 -5.63
C MET A 121 -5.10 -5.30 -7.07
N VAL A 122 -4.94 -4.39 -8.04
CA VAL A 122 -4.98 -4.72 -9.48
C VAL A 122 -3.64 -5.22 -10.05
N SER A 123 -2.56 -5.28 -9.25
CA SER A 123 -1.23 -5.72 -9.71
C SER A 123 -0.82 -7.14 -9.32
N TRP A 124 -1.55 -7.81 -8.42
CA TRP A 124 -1.34 -9.23 -8.09
C TRP A 124 -2.67 -9.90 -7.78
N LYS A 125 -3.17 -10.69 -8.73
CA LYS A 125 -4.42 -11.45 -8.55
C LYS A 125 -4.02 -12.87 -8.20
N SER A 126 -4.00 -13.22 -6.92
CA SER A 126 -3.63 -14.59 -6.49
C SER A 126 -4.42 -15.68 -7.22
N LYS A 127 -5.68 -15.42 -7.61
CA LYS A 127 -6.49 -16.36 -8.41
C LYS A 127 -5.98 -16.59 -9.83
N ASP A 128 -5.41 -15.56 -10.46
CA ASP A 128 -4.97 -15.63 -11.85
C ASP A 128 -3.46 -15.89 -11.95
N ASP A 129 -2.69 -15.38 -11.00
CA ASP A 129 -1.22 -15.35 -11.07
C ASP A 129 -0.58 -16.54 -10.34
N VAL A 130 -1.20 -17.08 -9.28
CA VAL A 130 -0.69 -18.31 -8.64
C VAL A 130 -0.76 -19.50 -9.60
N PRO A 131 -1.86 -19.75 -10.34
CA PRO A 131 -1.87 -20.82 -11.34
C PRO A 131 -0.80 -20.66 -12.43
N LYS A 132 -0.54 -19.43 -12.88
CA LYS A 132 0.53 -19.15 -13.86
C LYS A 132 1.92 -19.41 -13.28
N LEU A 133 2.16 -19.00 -12.04
CA LEU A 133 3.43 -19.24 -11.35
C LEU A 133 3.68 -20.74 -11.16
N VAL A 134 2.64 -21.48 -10.75
CA VAL A 134 2.70 -22.95 -10.65
C VAL A 134 2.98 -23.55 -12.04
N HIS A 135 2.30 -23.08 -13.09
CA HIS A 135 2.52 -23.55 -14.45
C HIS A 135 3.95 -23.28 -14.94
N ASP A 136 4.50 -22.10 -14.67
CA ASP A 136 5.86 -21.74 -15.05
C ASP A 136 6.92 -22.53 -14.27
N TYR A 137 6.67 -22.80 -12.99
CA TYR A 137 7.49 -23.70 -12.16
C TYR A 137 7.48 -25.14 -12.71
N LEU A 138 6.29 -25.70 -12.99
CA LEU A 138 6.14 -27.04 -13.55
C LEU A 138 6.78 -27.17 -14.93
N ASN A 139 6.74 -26.11 -15.74
CA ASN A 139 7.43 -26.03 -17.03
C ASN A 139 8.94 -25.72 -16.91
N LYS A 140 9.50 -25.75 -15.70
CA LYS A 140 10.93 -25.52 -15.42
C LYS A 140 11.46 -24.18 -15.92
N LYS A 141 10.61 -23.14 -16.03
CA LYS A 141 11.06 -21.78 -16.41
C LYS A 141 11.96 -21.15 -15.35
N PHE A 142 11.85 -21.59 -14.09
CA PHE A 142 12.73 -21.25 -12.99
C PHE A 142 12.76 -22.40 -11.98
N ASN A 143 13.86 -22.52 -11.22
CA ASN A 143 14.03 -23.56 -10.20
C ASN A 143 13.91 -22.95 -8.80
N LEU A 144 12.88 -23.34 -8.05
CA LEU A 144 12.66 -22.91 -6.66
C LEU A 144 13.21 -23.91 -5.63
N ASP A 145 13.59 -25.12 -6.03
CA ASP A 145 14.08 -26.16 -5.10
C ASP A 145 15.24 -25.68 -4.22
N PRO A 146 16.20 -24.85 -4.69
CA PRO A 146 17.27 -24.34 -3.84
C PRO A 146 16.79 -23.43 -2.70
N LEU A 147 15.55 -22.92 -2.74
CA LEU A 147 14.95 -22.11 -1.69
C LEU A 147 14.36 -22.97 -0.56
N ILE A 148 14.17 -24.27 -0.78
CA ILE A 148 13.69 -25.20 0.25
C ILE A 148 14.89 -25.61 1.10
N THR A 149 15.07 -24.95 2.24
CA THR A 149 16.22 -25.20 3.12
C THR A 149 16.01 -26.42 4.01
N HIS A 150 14.76 -26.77 4.34
CA HIS A 150 14.43 -27.86 5.25
C HIS A 150 13.21 -28.65 4.75
N TYR A 151 13.26 -29.97 4.90
CA TYR A 151 12.12 -30.88 4.69
C TYR A 151 11.72 -31.48 6.03
N MET A 152 10.46 -31.31 6.41
CA MET A 152 9.96 -31.75 7.71
C MET A 152 8.59 -32.41 7.58
N PRO A 153 8.32 -33.46 8.35
CA PRO A 153 7.00 -34.08 8.42
C PRO A 153 6.01 -33.17 9.17
N PHE A 154 4.72 -33.30 8.87
CA PHE A 154 3.67 -32.40 9.37
C PHE A 154 3.57 -32.38 10.90
N GLU A 155 3.86 -33.50 11.57
CA GLU A 155 3.88 -33.64 13.03
C GLU A 155 4.87 -32.67 13.69
N LYS A 156 5.86 -32.18 12.94
CA LYS A 156 6.89 -31.23 13.38
C LYS A 156 6.60 -29.78 12.96
N ILE A 157 5.38 -29.44 12.59
CA ILE A 157 5.03 -28.08 12.11
C ILE A 157 5.49 -26.96 13.05
N ASN A 158 5.39 -27.16 14.37
CA ASN A 158 5.83 -26.17 15.36
C ASN A 158 7.35 -25.96 15.35
N GLU A 159 8.14 -27.02 15.17
CA GLU A 159 9.59 -26.95 15.00
C GLU A 159 9.94 -26.15 13.72
N GLY A 160 9.15 -26.31 12.65
CA GLY A 160 9.28 -25.52 11.42
C GLY A 160 9.03 -24.03 11.63
N PHE A 161 8.00 -23.68 12.41
CA PHE A 161 7.75 -22.28 12.80
C PHE A 161 8.88 -21.70 13.66
N GLU A 162 9.48 -22.49 14.54
CA GLU A 162 10.64 -22.04 15.33
C GLU A 162 11.88 -21.80 14.46
N LEU A 163 12.15 -22.65 13.47
CA LEU A 163 13.23 -22.39 12.50
C LEU A 163 13.00 -21.08 11.75
N LEU A 164 11.77 -20.84 11.26
CA LEU A 164 11.39 -19.60 10.59
C LEU A 164 11.59 -18.36 11.48
N ARG A 165 11.13 -18.42 12.73
CA ARG A 165 11.25 -17.30 13.69
C ARG A 165 12.71 -16.98 14.02
N ASN A 166 13.54 -18.00 14.09
CA ASN A 166 14.96 -17.88 14.42
C ASN A 166 15.87 -17.66 13.20
N GLY A 167 15.30 -17.62 11.98
CA GLY A 167 16.03 -17.42 10.74
C GLY A 167 17.03 -18.53 10.42
N LYS A 168 16.72 -19.78 10.83
CA LYS A 168 17.57 -20.95 10.64
C LYS A 168 17.13 -21.78 9.44
#